data_AF-A0A7V0UHU3-F1
#
_entry.id   AF-A0A7V0UHU3-F1
#
_cell.length_a   1.000
_cell.length_b   1.000
_cell.length_c   1.000
_cell.angle_alpha   90.00
_cell.angle_beta   90.00
_cell.angle_gamma   90.00
#
_symmetry.space_group_name_H-M   'P 1'
#
loop_
_entity.id
_entity.type
_entity.pdbx_description
1 polymer ?
#
loop_
_entity_poly.entity_id
_entity_poly.type
_entity_poly.pdbx_seq_one_letter_code
_entity_poly.pdbx_strand_id
1 'polypeptide(L)'
;MTAGLLTLSVIAQRGGPAPPVQLNTLRMPPAVKLGPHVAALGLIFYTGDMFPAEYKNELLIAQHGSWNRSNPIGYRIGLVHVHEGQFASGQRIFAEGWLQGRQPWGRPVDLLQAPDGSLLVSDDLQGRIYRITYRAG
;
A
#
# COMPACT_ATOMS: atom_id res chain seq x y z
N MET A 1 3.01 16.25 27.62
CA MET A 1 3.03 15.90 26.18
C MET A 1 1.66 16.27 25.63
N THR A 2 1.57 17.37 24.89
CA THR A 2 0.32 17.91 24.38
C THR A 2 -0.01 17.23 23.05
N ALA A 3 -1.15 16.55 22.98
CA ALA A 3 -1.67 16.04 21.72
C ALA A 3 -2.11 17.24 20.84
N GLY A 4 -1.52 17.35 19.65
CA GLY A 4 -1.93 18.36 18.68
C GLY A 4 -3.28 18.00 18.05
N LEU A 5 -4.21 18.97 18.00
CA LEU A 5 -5.46 18.82 17.27
C LEU A 5 -5.17 18.83 15.76
N LEU A 6 -5.65 17.82 15.02
CA LEU A 6 -5.73 17.86 13.57
C LEU A 6 -7.06 18.53 13.18
N THR A 7 -6.98 19.68 12.51
CA THR A 7 -8.16 20.38 11.99
C THR A 7 -8.34 20.05 10.51
N LEU A 8 -9.41 19.32 10.17
CA LEU A 8 -9.83 19.11 8.78
C LEU A 8 -10.82 20.21 8.39
N SER A 9 -10.44 21.07 7.43
CA SER A 9 -11.32 22.11 6.89
C SER A 9 -11.88 21.70 5.53
N VAL A 10 -13.21 21.54 5.43
CA VAL A 10 -13.94 21.50 4.15
C VAL A 10 -14.63 22.85 3.97
N ILE A 11 -14.07 23.69 3.11
CA ILE A 11 -14.53 25.05 2.80
C ILE A 11 -15.50 25.02 1.60
N ALA A 12 -16.70 24.49 1.84
CA ALA A 12 -17.91 24.50 0.99
C ALA A 12 -17.84 23.93 -0.45
N GLN A 13 -18.89 23.22 -0.87
CA GLN A 13 -19.30 23.16 -2.28
C GLN A 13 -20.83 23.17 -2.44
N ARG A 14 -21.34 24.28 -2.99
CA ARG A 14 -22.33 24.34 -4.10
C ARG A 14 -22.46 25.78 -4.62
N GLY A 15 -22.25 25.96 -5.94
CA GLY A 15 -22.68 27.12 -6.73
C GLY A 15 -21.66 28.25 -6.93
N GLY A 16 -20.90 28.19 -8.03
CA GLY A 16 -19.98 29.24 -8.51
C GLY A 16 -18.70 28.63 -9.12
N PRO A 17 -18.11 29.19 -10.20
CA PRO A 17 -16.84 28.69 -10.70
C PRO A 17 -15.77 28.86 -9.62
N ALA A 18 -15.05 27.78 -9.33
CA ALA A 18 -13.98 27.82 -8.33
C ALA A 18 -12.96 28.92 -8.71
N PRO A 19 -12.47 29.72 -7.76
CA PRO A 19 -11.38 30.64 -8.03
C PRO A 19 -10.18 29.84 -8.55
N PRO A 20 -9.38 30.39 -9.48
CA PRO A 20 -8.20 29.71 -9.97
C PRO A 20 -7.26 29.44 -8.80
N VAL A 21 -7.16 28.17 -8.41
CA VAL A 21 -6.12 27.71 -7.50
C VAL A 21 -4.80 27.89 -8.24
N GLN A 22 -3.99 28.85 -7.81
CA GLN A 22 -2.58 28.91 -8.21
C GLN A 22 -1.89 27.70 -7.58
N LEU A 23 -1.92 26.58 -8.29
CA LEU A 23 -1.04 25.46 -8.03
C LEU A 23 0.38 25.95 -8.35
N ASN A 24 1.06 26.51 -7.34
CA ASN A 24 2.51 26.64 -7.41
C ASN A 24 3.03 25.28 -7.89
N THR A 25 3.69 25.29 -9.03
CA THR A 25 4.05 24.12 -9.85
C THR A 25 5.16 23.30 -9.19
N LEU A 26 4.93 22.83 -7.97
CA LEU A 26 5.74 21.81 -7.31
C LEU A 26 5.50 20.48 -8.03
N ARG A 27 6.19 20.31 -9.15
CA ARG A 27 6.32 19.04 -9.86
C ARG A 27 7.37 18.21 -9.14
N MET A 28 6.96 17.57 -8.05
CA MET A 28 7.79 16.56 -7.39
C MET A 28 7.54 15.21 -8.07
N PRO A 29 8.59 14.48 -8.52
CA PRO A 29 8.41 13.12 -9.01
C PRO A 29 7.88 12.21 -7.88
N PRO A 30 7.15 11.13 -8.23
CA PRO A 30 6.77 10.15 -7.22
C PRO A 30 8.01 9.52 -6.58
N ALA A 31 7.95 9.26 -5.28
CA ALA A 31 9.05 8.61 -4.56
C ALA A 31 9.38 7.22 -5.12
N VAL A 32 8.36 6.46 -5.52
CA VAL A 32 8.50 5.10 -6.09
C VAL A 32 7.55 4.88 -7.25
N LYS A 33 8.02 4.18 -8.28
CA LYS A 33 7.19 3.70 -9.40
C LYS A 33 6.84 2.24 -9.15
N LEU A 34 5.55 1.95 -8.99
CA LEU A 34 5.07 0.59 -8.66
C LEU A 34 4.78 -0.29 -9.89
N GLY A 35 4.92 0.26 -11.09
CA GLY A 35 4.54 -0.41 -12.34
C GLY A 35 3.09 -0.12 -12.75
N PRO A 36 2.78 -0.24 -14.05
CA PRO A 36 1.50 0.19 -14.60
C PRO A 36 0.36 -0.78 -14.21
N HIS A 37 -0.78 -0.24 -13.83
CA HIS A 37 -2.01 -1.01 -13.54
C HIS A 37 -1.92 -1.98 -12.34
N VAL A 38 -0.92 -1.90 -11.47
CA VAL A 38 -0.87 -2.79 -10.28
C VAL A 38 -2.02 -2.56 -9.29
N ALA A 39 -2.69 -1.40 -9.37
CA ALA A 39 -3.77 -0.98 -8.49
C ALA A 39 -3.37 -1.11 -7.01
N ALA A 40 -2.47 -0.23 -6.56
CA ALA A 40 -2.09 -0.14 -5.15
C ALA A 40 -3.24 0.49 -4.36
N LEU A 41 -3.87 -0.26 -3.46
CA LEU A 41 -5.08 0.17 -2.74
C LEU A 41 -4.86 0.36 -1.23
N GLY A 42 -3.88 -0.33 -0.64
CA GLY A 42 -3.58 -0.25 0.79
C GLY A 42 -2.09 -0.16 1.05
N LEU A 43 -1.71 0.61 2.06
CA LEU A 43 -0.32 0.88 2.41
C LEU A 43 -0.16 0.96 3.93
N ILE A 44 0.88 0.33 4.46
CA ILE A 44 1.28 0.50 5.87
C ILE A 44 2.80 0.58 5.98
N PHE A 45 3.31 1.31 6.97
CA PHE A 45 4.66 1.10 7.48
C PHE A 45 4.60 0.00 8.53
N TYR A 46 5.29 -1.11 8.31
CA TYR A 46 5.28 -2.21 9.26
C TYR A 46 6.15 -1.87 10.47
N THR A 47 5.63 -1.96 11.69
CA THR A 47 6.36 -1.59 12.92
C THR A 47 6.44 -2.72 13.94
N GLY A 48 5.84 -3.87 13.64
CA GLY A 48 5.80 -5.03 14.52
C GLY A 48 7.12 -5.80 14.56
N ASP A 49 7.15 -6.81 15.43
CA ASP A 49 8.34 -7.66 15.67
C ASP A 49 8.12 -9.13 15.25
N MET A 50 7.00 -9.44 14.57
CA MET A 50 6.70 -10.81 14.11
C MET A 50 7.58 -11.21 12.92
N PHE A 51 7.86 -10.29 12.00
CA PHE A 51 8.72 -10.52 10.84
C PHE A 51 10.19 -10.21 11.16
N PRO A 52 11.16 -10.76 10.40
CA PRO A 52 12.57 -10.41 10.54
C PRO A 52 12.80 -8.89 10.56
N ALA A 53 13.86 -8.45 11.25
CA ALA A 53 14.13 -7.02 11.49
C ALA A 53 14.25 -6.19 10.19
N GLU A 54 14.63 -6.80 9.08
CA GLU A 54 14.69 -6.18 7.76
C GLU A 54 13.33 -5.70 7.22
N TYR A 55 12.21 -6.16 7.77
CA TYR A 55 10.86 -5.71 7.39
C TYR A 55 10.38 -4.52 8.23
N LYS A 56 11.09 -4.19 9.32
CA LYS A 56 10.67 -3.16 10.27
C LYS A 56 10.92 -1.77 9.69
N ASN A 57 9.92 -0.92 9.81
CA ASN A 57 9.81 0.42 9.24
C ASN A 57 9.78 0.46 7.71
N GLU A 58 9.61 -0.69 7.05
CA GLU A 58 9.43 -0.76 5.60
C GLU A 58 7.99 -0.47 5.20
N LEU A 59 7.81 0.05 3.98
CA LEU A 59 6.50 0.29 3.40
C LEU A 59 6.00 -0.98 2.71
N LEU A 60 4.90 -1.54 3.22
CA LEU A 60 4.16 -2.63 2.60
C LEU A 60 2.98 -2.08 1.81
N ILE A 61 2.75 -2.61 0.61
CA ILE A 61 1.75 -2.11 -0.34
C ILE A 61 0.90 -3.28 -0.86
N ALA A 62 -0.40 -3.25 -0.61
CA ALA A 62 -1.35 -4.17 -1.22
C ALA A 62 -1.61 -3.78 -2.68
N GLN A 63 -1.25 -4.69 -3.59
CA GLN A 63 -1.48 -4.55 -5.02
C GLN A 63 -2.62 -5.45 -5.46
N HIS A 64 -3.75 -4.83 -5.77
CA HIS A 64 -5.00 -5.48 -6.13
C HIS A 64 -4.95 -6.20 -7.48
N GLY A 65 -4.06 -5.75 -8.37
CA GLY A 65 -3.76 -6.42 -9.62
C GLY A 65 -4.45 -5.83 -10.85
N SER A 66 -3.78 -5.97 -11.99
CA SER A 66 -4.18 -5.34 -13.24
C SER A 66 -5.38 -6.01 -13.90
N TRP A 67 -6.42 -5.24 -14.22
CA TRP A 67 -7.52 -5.72 -15.05
C TRP A 67 -7.30 -5.47 -16.56
N ASN A 68 -6.54 -4.42 -16.93
CA ASN A 68 -6.33 -3.99 -18.31
C ASN A 68 -4.89 -4.22 -18.79
N ARG A 69 -4.41 -5.46 -18.76
CA ARG A 69 -3.10 -5.84 -19.34
C ARG A 69 -3.16 -7.21 -19.98
N SER A 70 -2.40 -7.37 -21.07
CA SER A 70 -2.19 -8.67 -21.71
C SER A 70 -1.32 -9.60 -20.87
N ASN A 71 -0.41 -9.08 -20.04
CA ASN A 71 0.32 -9.85 -19.03
C ASN A 71 -0.01 -9.31 -17.63
N PRO A 72 -0.77 -10.04 -16.80
CA PRO A 72 -1.22 -9.54 -15.50
C PRO A 72 -0.05 -9.30 -14.54
N ILE A 73 -0.10 -8.21 -13.77
CA ILE A 73 0.84 -7.90 -12.68
C ILE A 73 0.10 -7.36 -11.45
N GLY A 74 0.80 -7.23 -10.34
CA GLY A 74 0.20 -6.97 -9.03
C GLY A 74 -0.17 -8.28 -8.34
N TYR A 75 -1.35 -8.36 -7.72
CA TYR A 75 -1.86 -9.53 -7.00
C TYR A 75 -0.88 -10.03 -5.91
N ARG A 76 -0.36 -9.09 -5.13
CA ARG A 76 0.73 -9.33 -4.18
C ARG A 76 0.80 -8.24 -3.13
N ILE A 77 1.63 -8.47 -2.12
CA ILE A 77 2.11 -7.43 -1.22
C ILE A 77 3.52 -7.04 -1.65
N GLY A 78 3.67 -5.80 -2.09
CA GLY A 78 4.98 -5.20 -2.39
C GLY A 78 5.64 -4.66 -1.13
N LEU A 79 6.98 -4.62 -1.14
CA LEU A 79 7.80 -4.02 -0.11
C LEU A 79 8.69 -2.95 -0.74
N VAL A 80 8.69 -1.76 -0.15
CA VAL A 80 9.60 -0.68 -0.51
C VAL A 80 10.50 -0.41 0.67
N HIS A 81 11.82 -0.42 0.43
CA HIS A 81 12.79 -0.08 1.45
C HIS A 81 12.72 1.42 1.77
N VAL A 82 12.70 1.77 3.05
CA VAL A 82 12.64 3.15 3.53
C VAL A 82 13.74 3.38 4.57
N HIS A 83 14.64 4.31 4.27
CA HIS A 83 15.75 4.69 5.16
C HIS A 83 15.81 6.20 5.31
N GLU A 84 15.75 6.72 6.54
CA GLU A 84 15.84 8.16 6.83
C GLU A 84 14.85 9.03 6.01
N GLY A 85 13.65 8.51 5.76
CA GLY A 85 12.63 9.19 4.95
C GLY A 85 12.87 9.12 3.43
N GLN A 86 13.92 8.43 2.98
CA GLN A 86 14.18 8.13 1.58
C GLN A 86 13.62 6.77 1.19
N PHE A 87 12.96 6.71 0.04
CA PHE A 87 12.40 5.48 -0.51
C PHE A 87 13.36 4.92 -1.56
N ALA A 88 13.56 3.60 -1.56
CA ALA A 88 14.27 2.94 -2.64
C ALA A 88 13.52 3.14 -3.98
N SER A 89 14.27 3.15 -5.09
CA SER A 89 13.73 3.43 -6.43
C SER A 89 12.76 2.37 -6.96
N GLY A 90 12.58 1.25 -6.25
CA GLY A 90 11.74 0.15 -6.65
C GLY A 90 11.16 -0.61 -5.46
N GLN A 91 10.61 -1.78 -5.75
CA GLN A 91 9.96 -2.64 -4.77
C GLN A 91 10.44 -4.09 -4.88
N ARG A 92 10.40 -4.79 -3.76
CA ARG A 92 10.55 -6.24 -3.64
C ARG A 92 9.19 -6.88 -3.37
N ILE A 93 9.12 -8.20 -3.41
CA ILE A 93 7.92 -8.94 -3.06
C ILE A 93 8.02 -9.32 -1.59
N PHE A 94 7.00 -8.96 -0.81
CA PHE A 94 6.82 -9.44 0.57
C PHE A 94 6.04 -10.75 0.59
N ALA A 95 4.90 -10.79 -0.10
CA ALA A 95 4.07 -11.96 -0.22
C ALA A 95 3.38 -12.00 -1.59
N GLU A 96 3.27 -13.19 -2.18
CA GLU A 96 2.59 -13.41 -3.46
C GLU A 96 1.84 -14.75 -3.45
N GLY A 97 1.11 -15.05 -4.53
CA GLY A 97 0.31 -16.28 -4.67
C GLY A 97 -1.15 -16.04 -5.03
N TRP A 98 -1.60 -14.78 -4.98
CA TRP A 98 -2.95 -14.39 -5.42
C TRP A 98 -3.13 -14.40 -6.94
N LEU A 99 -2.06 -14.56 -7.72
CA LEU A 99 -2.12 -14.82 -9.15
C LEU A 99 -1.50 -16.19 -9.45
N GLN A 100 -2.28 -17.09 -10.04
CA GLN A 100 -1.84 -18.42 -10.45
C GLN A 100 -1.86 -18.50 -11.98
N GLY A 101 -0.66 -18.48 -12.57
CA GLY A 101 -0.50 -18.28 -14.01
C GLY A 101 -1.08 -16.92 -14.44
N ARG A 102 -2.24 -16.94 -15.08
CA ARG A 102 -2.97 -15.74 -15.52
C ARG A 102 -4.29 -15.52 -14.79
N GLN A 103 -4.63 -16.40 -13.85
CA GLN A 103 -5.92 -16.40 -13.17
C GLN A 103 -5.74 -15.85 -11.74
N PRO A 104 -6.47 -14.79 -11.37
CA PRO A 104 -6.42 -14.29 -10.00
C PRO A 104 -7.15 -15.28 -9.07
N TRP A 105 -6.40 -15.84 -8.14
CA TRP A 105 -6.95 -16.60 -7.01
C TRP A 105 -7.54 -15.67 -5.95
N GLY A 106 -7.04 -14.43 -5.83
CA GLY A 106 -7.64 -13.39 -5.01
C GLY A 106 -7.08 -12.00 -5.35
N ARG A 107 -7.51 -10.96 -4.64
CA ARG A 107 -7.14 -9.58 -4.94
C ARG A 107 -6.92 -8.78 -3.65
N PRO A 108 -5.67 -8.63 -3.18
CA PRO A 108 -5.36 -7.87 -1.97
C PRO A 108 -5.83 -6.42 -2.06
N VAL A 109 -6.54 -5.92 -1.05
CA VAL A 109 -7.05 -4.55 -0.99
C VAL A 109 -6.29 -3.73 0.03
N ASP A 110 -6.40 -4.07 1.32
CA ASP A 110 -5.82 -3.30 2.41
C ASP A 110 -5.03 -4.16 3.40
N LEU A 111 -4.18 -3.50 4.18
CA LEU A 111 -3.27 -4.10 5.14
C LEU A 111 -3.52 -3.55 6.54
N LEU A 112 -3.50 -4.43 7.53
CA LEU A 112 -3.54 -4.02 8.93
C LEU A 112 -2.54 -4.83 9.74
N GLN A 113 -1.68 -4.14 10.48
CA GLN A 113 -0.84 -4.80 11.49
C GLN A 113 -1.71 -5.16 12.70
N ALA A 114 -1.77 -6.43 13.05
CA ALA A 114 -2.44 -6.92 14.25
C ALA A 114 -1.59 -6.65 15.51
N PRO A 115 -2.19 -6.66 16.73
CA PRO A 115 -1.45 -6.40 17.96
C PRO A 115 -0.29 -7.36 18.24
N ASP A 116 -0.35 -8.59 17.73
CA ASP A 116 0.71 -9.60 17.84
C ASP A 116 1.84 -9.41 16.79
N GLY A 117 1.76 -8.34 15.99
CA GLY A 117 2.71 -8.06 14.91
C GLY A 117 2.43 -8.81 13.61
N SER A 118 1.45 -9.71 13.55
CA SER A 118 1.07 -10.35 12.28
C SER A 118 0.41 -9.37 11.32
N LEU A 119 0.39 -9.70 10.03
CA LEU A 119 -0.21 -8.85 9.00
C LEU A 119 -1.55 -9.42 8.54
N LEU A 120 -2.61 -8.62 8.65
CA LEU A 120 -3.91 -8.92 8.08
C LEU A 120 -4.01 -8.31 6.68
N VAL A 121 -4.59 -9.07 5.75
CA VAL A 121 -4.77 -8.65 4.35
C VAL A 121 -6.21 -8.89 3.94
N SER A 122 -6.92 -7.86 3.50
CA SER A 122 -8.27 -8.00 2.95
C SER A 122 -8.25 -8.37 1.46
N ASP A 123 -9.24 -9.15 1.04
CA ASP A 123 -9.41 -9.61 -0.35
C ASP A 123 -10.88 -9.59 -0.74
N ASP A 124 -11.22 -8.69 -1.64
CA ASP A 124 -12.59 -8.45 -2.09
C ASP A 124 -13.07 -9.47 -3.14
N LEU A 125 -12.16 -10.10 -3.88
CA LEU A 125 -12.52 -11.14 -4.85
C LEU A 125 -13.00 -12.40 -4.16
N GLN A 126 -12.35 -12.78 -3.04
CA GLN A 126 -12.70 -13.97 -2.28
C GLN A 126 -13.60 -13.68 -1.06
N GLY A 127 -13.77 -12.41 -0.68
CA GLY A 127 -14.49 -12.03 0.54
C GLY A 127 -13.79 -12.54 1.81
N ARG A 128 -12.45 -12.47 1.86
CA ARG A 128 -11.62 -13.07 2.92
C ARG A 128 -10.70 -12.04 3.57
N ILE A 129 -10.32 -12.33 4.82
CA ILE A 129 -9.18 -11.71 5.49
C ILE A 129 -8.13 -12.80 5.73
N TYR A 130 -6.93 -12.61 5.18
CA TYR A 130 -5.78 -13.48 5.45
C TYR A 130 -4.98 -12.95 6.63
N ARG A 131 -4.31 -13.84 7.37
CA ARG A 131 -3.30 -13.49 8.36
C ARG A 131 -1.96 -14.09 7.96
N ILE A 132 -0.95 -13.25 7.80
CA ILE A 132 0.43 -13.65 7.53
C ILE A 132 1.20 -13.60 8.85
N THR A 133 1.77 -14.74 9.22
CA THR A 133 2.62 -14.92 10.40
C THR A 133 3.96 -15.47 9.97
N TYR A 134 5.02 -15.18 10.72
CA TYR A 134 6.34 -15.77 10.52
C TYR A 134 6.72 -16.64 11.72
N ARG A 135 7.39 -17.76 11.46
CA ARG A 135 7.97 -18.60 12.51
C ARG A 135 9.38 -18.92 12.04
N ALA A 136 10.38 -18.52 12.83
CA ALA A 136 11.76 -18.94 12.56
C ALA A 136 11.82 -20.48 12.64
N GLY A 137 12.47 -21.08 11.65
CA GLY A 137 12.75 -22.53 11.63
C GLY A 137 13.89 -22.91 12.55
#